data_AF-A0A2H9MFN2-F1
#
_entry.id   AF-A0A2H9MFN2-F1
#
_cell.length_a   1.000
_cell.length_b   1.000
_cell.length_c   1.000
_cell.angle_alpha   90.00
_cell.angle_beta   90.00
_cell.angle_gamma   90.00
#
_symmetry.space_group_name_H-M   'P 1'
#
loop_
_entity.id
_entity.type
_entity.pdbx_description
1 polymer ?
#
loop_
_entity_poly.entity_id
_entity_poly.type
_entity_poly.pdbx_seq_one_letter_code
_entity_poly.pdbx_strand_id
1 'polypeptide(L)'
;MPFDKKTLVIPDRTVFEEHNIVVNHDVIISDRSNLDYGIITDKRVFIGERVNTNGGISAKDDIRIDMFSVINGDVDGKKDIYLGEKVKV
;
A
#
# COMPACT_ATOMS: atom_id res chain seq x y z
N MET A 1 7.63 16.69 -11.63
CA MET A 1 6.76 16.31 -10.49
C MET A 1 7.41 16.86 -9.23
N PRO A 2 6.64 17.38 -8.25
CA PRO A 2 7.20 17.96 -7.02
C PRO A 2 7.89 16.93 -6.10
N PHE A 3 7.68 15.64 -6.36
CA PHE A 3 8.28 14.53 -5.63
C PHE A 3 9.32 13.83 -6.50
N ASP A 4 10.50 13.60 -5.94
CA ASP A 4 11.52 12.72 -6.52
C ASP A 4 11.34 11.28 -5.99
N LYS A 5 12.12 10.32 -6.52
CA LYS A 5 12.07 8.92 -6.07
C LYS A 5 12.47 8.69 -4.60
N LYS A 6 12.92 9.73 -3.90
CA LYS A 6 13.39 9.66 -2.51
C LYS A 6 12.40 10.29 -1.53
N THR A 7 11.34 10.90 -2.05
CA THR A 7 10.41 11.65 -1.21
C THR A 7 9.47 10.69 -0.47
N LEU A 8 9.50 10.75 0.86
CA LEU A 8 8.52 10.12 1.74
C LEU A 8 7.65 11.21 2.34
N VAL A 9 6.34 11.13 2.12
CA VAL A 9 5.37 12.04 2.72
C VAL A 9 4.47 11.22 3.64
N ILE A 10 4.47 11.58 4.91
CA ILE A 10 3.55 11.03 5.91
C ILE A 10 2.58 12.14 6.26
N PRO A 11 1.27 11.99 5.96
CA PRO A 11 0.27 13.02 6.25
C PRO A 11 0.06 13.19 7.76
N ASP A 12 -0.63 14.26 8.13
CA ASP A 12 -1.00 14.46 9.52
C ASP A 12 -1.94 13.36 10.02
N ARG A 13 -1.87 13.06 11.32
CA ARG A 13 -2.71 12.05 11.99
C ARG A 13 -2.48 10.60 11.51
N THR A 14 -1.40 10.32 10.78
CA THR A 14 -0.93 8.94 10.61
C THR A 14 -0.53 8.35 11.96
N VAL A 15 -0.98 7.13 12.24
CA VAL A 15 -0.62 6.38 13.44
C VAL A 15 0.22 5.18 13.05
N PHE A 16 1.40 5.07 13.66
CA PHE A 16 2.25 3.88 13.54
C PHE A 16 1.92 2.95 14.71
N GLU A 17 1.27 1.84 14.41
CA GLU A 17 1.07 0.72 15.33
C GLU A 17 2.28 -0.24 15.25
N GLU A 18 2.27 -1.31 16.06
CA GLU A 18 3.37 -2.27 16.10
C GLU A 18 3.67 -2.91 14.73
N HIS A 19 2.62 -3.23 13.95
CA HIS A 19 2.73 -3.88 12.65
C HIS A 19 2.05 -3.15 11.50
N ASN A 20 1.31 -2.08 11.78
CA ASN A 20 0.51 -1.37 10.77
C ASN A 20 0.78 0.13 10.78
N ILE A 21 0.70 0.74 9.60
CA ILE A 21 0.59 2.18 9.43
C ILE A 21 -0.87 2.49 9.12
N VAL A 22 -1.52 3.21 10.02
CA VAL A 22 -2.93 3.60 9.90
C VAL A 22 -3.01 5.01 9.34
N VAL A 23 -3.67 5.16 8.20
CA VAL A 23 -3.77 6.41 7.45
C VAL A 23 -5.24 6.68 7.10
N ASN A 24 -5.68 7.93 7.19
CA ASN A 24 -7.05 8.35 6.86
C ASN A 24 -7.20 8.94 5.45
N HIS A 25 -6.17 8.82 4.63
CA HIS A 25 -6.06 9.35 3.27
C HIS A 25 -5.64 8.25 2.29
N ASP A 26 -5.67 8.58 0.99
CA ASP A 26 -5.16 7.68 -0.05
C ASP A 26 -3.69 7.36 0.21
N VAL A 27 -3.32 6.09 0.03
CA VAL A 27 -1.95 5.61 0.20
C VAL A 27 -1.37 5.25 -1.16
N ILE A 28 -0.17 5.75 -1.42
CA ILE A 28 0.59 5.44 -2.62
C ILE A 28 1.93 4.85 -2.19
N ILE A 29 2.19 3.60 -2.60
CA ILE A 29 3.50 2.96 -2.47
C ILE A 29 4.14 2.94 -3.85
N SER A 30 5.24 3.68 -4.02
CA SER A 30 5.90 3.82 -5.31
C SER A 30 6.66 2.54 -5.70
N ASP A 31 6.94 2.38 -7.00
CA ASP A 31 7.63 1.22 -7.55
C ASP A 31 8.94 0.89 -6.82
N ARG A 32 9.25 -0.42 -6.73
CA ARG A 32 10.50 -0.96 -6.16
C ARG A 32 10.72 -0.52 -4.71
N SER A 33 9.64 -0.30 -3.97
CA SER A 33 9.69 -0.03 -2.53
C SER A 33 9.56 -1.32 -1.72
N ASN A 34 10.18 -1.35 -0.55
CA ASN A 34 9.96 -2.39 0.45
C ASN A 34 9.32 -1.74 1.67
N LEU A 35 8.25 -2.35 2.17
CA LEU A 35 7.54 -1.88 3.36
C LEU A 35 7.39 -3.03 4.35
N ASP A 36 7.99 -2.89 5.53
CA ASP A 36 7.93 -3.95 6.55
C ASP A 36 6.61 -3.96 7.35
N TYR A 37 5.79 -2.94 7.17
CA TYR A 37 4.50 -2.75 7.85
C TYR A 37 3.32 -3.08 6.93
N GLY A 38 2.18 -3.41 7.54
CA GLY A 38 0.89 -3.40 6.88
C GLY A 38 0.36 -1.97 6.72
N ILE A 39 -0.59 -1.79 5.81
CA ILE A 39 -1.30 -0.53 5.61
C ILE A 39 -2.77 -0.72 5.94
N ILE A 40 -3.32 0.18 6.76
CA ILE A 40 -4.75 0.27 7.02
C ILE A 40 -5.22 1.67 6.63
N THR A 41 -6.17 1.76 5.70
CA THR A 41 -6.78 3.03 5.32
C THR A 41 -8.29 2.93 5.07
N ASP A 42 -8.99 4.03 5.34
CA ASP A 42 -10.40 4.20 4.98
C ASP A 42 -10.58 4.65 3.52
N LYS A 43 -9.49 4.82 2.76
CA LYS A 43 -9.46 5.36 1.40
C LYS A 43 -8.83 4.34 0.43
N ARG A 44 -8.29 4.82 -0.69
CA ARG A 44 -7.73 3.96 -1.75
C ARG A 44 -6.28 3.63 -1.46
N VAL A 45 -5.84 2.49 -1.99
CA VAL A 45 -4.43 2.11 -1.96
C VAL A 45 -3.95 1.86 -3.39
N PHE A 46 -2.84 2.51 -3.74
CA PHE A 46 -2.13 2.29 -5.00
C PHE A 46 -0.73 1.75 -4.70
N ILE A 47 -0.44 0.56 -5.17
CA ILE A 47 0.85 -0.09 -5.05
C ILE A 47 1.45 -0.18 -6.45
N GLY A 48 2.61 0.43 -6.64
CA GLY A 48 3.35 0.42 -7.89
C GLY A 48 4.00 -0.93 -8.20
N GLU A 49 4.91 -0.93 -9.17
CA GLU A 49 5.52 -2.16 -9.68
C GLU A 49 6.62 -2.69 -8.74
N ARG A 50 6.72 -4.01 -8.61
CA ARG A 50 7.79 -4.69 -7.84
C ARG A 50 7.91 -4.19 -6.39
N VAL A 51 6.78 -3.91 -5.75
CA VAL A 51 6.73 -3.59 -4.34
C VAL A 51 6.72 -4.88 -3.51
N ASN A 52 7.42 -4.88 -2.39
CA ASN A 52 7.34 -5.95 -1.41
C ASN A 52 6.81 -5.41 -0.09
N THR A 53 5.72 -5.99 0.43
CA THR A 53 5.19 -5.64 1.76
C THR A 53 5.27 -6.85 2.69
N ASN A 54 5.75 -6.66 3.92
CA ASN A 54 5.76 -7.72 4.96
C ASN A 54 4.53 -7.69 5.86
N GLY A 55 3.58 -6.78 5.60
CA GLY A 55 2.26 -6.77 6.22
C GLY A 55 1.14 -6.71 5.17
N GLY A 56 -0.08 -6.94 5.65
CA GLY A 56 -1.29 -6.91 4.83
C GLY A 56 -1.70 -5.50 4.40
N ILE A 57 -2.63 -5.44 3.45
CA ILE A 57 -3.19 -4.21 2.91
C ILE A 57 -4.70 -4.23 3.16
N SER A 58 -5.18 -3.31 3.99
CA SER A 58 -6.61 -3.13 4.25
C SER A 58 -7.08 -1.75 3.81
N ALA A 59 -8.12 -1.71 2.99
CA ALA A 59 -8.72 -0.49 2.46
C ALA A 59 -10.25 -0.54 2.46
N LYS A 60 -10.92 0.55 2.86
CA LYS A 60 -12.38 0.67 2.66
C LYS A 60 -12.80 1.08 1.24
N ASP A 61 -11.87 1.52 0.41
CA ASP A 61 -12.10 1.87 -1.00
C ASP A 61 -11.33 0.89 -1.92
N ASP A 62 -11.07 1.28 -3.17
CA ASP A 62 -10.34 0.45 -4.13
C ASP A 62 -8.88 0.17 -3.72
N ILE A 63 -8.41 -1.05 -4.02
CA ILE A 63 -7.00 -1.44 -3.94
C ILE A 63 -6.50 -1.73 -5.36
N ARG A 64 -5.40 -1.11 -5.76
CA ARG A 64 -4.73 -1.38 -7.03
C ARG A 64 -3.28 -1.79 -6.77
N ILE A 65 -2.95 -3.02 -7.14
CA ILE A 65 -1.60 -3.56 -7.02
C ILE A 65 -1.04 -3.81 -8.42
N ASP A 66 0.06 -3.13 -8.76
CA ASP A 66 0.71 -3.28 -10.04
C ASP A 66 1.60 -4.52 -10.11
N MET A 67 2.11 -4.80 -11.30
CA MET A 67 2.76 -6.05 -11.66
C MET A 67 3.99 -6.39 -10.79
N PHE A 68 4.23 -7.70 -10.65
CA PHE A 68 5.40 -8.28 -9.97
C PHE A 68 5.55 -7.91 -8.48
N SER A 69 4.52 -7.36 -7.86
CA SER A 69 4.52 -7.03 -6.43
C SER A 69 4.21 -8.27 -5.58
N VAL A 70 4.74 -8.28 -4.36
CA VAL A 70 4.58 -9.36 -3.37
C VAL A 70 4.01 -8.77 -2.09
N ILE A 71 2.85 -9.24 -1.67
CA ILE A 71 2.21 -8.86 -0.41
C ILE A 71 2.30 -10.06 0.53
N ASN A 72 3.12 -10.00 1.57
CA ASN A 72 3.23 -11.07 2.55
C ASN A 72 2.21 -10.85 3.68
N GLY A 73 0.93 -10.92 3.34
CA GLY A 73 -0.19 -10.70 4.25
C GLY A 73 -1.51 -10.63 3.50
N ASP A 74 -2.61 -10.43 4.23
CA ASP A 74 -3.93 -10.38 3.63
C ASP A 74 -4.18 -9.08 2.86
N VAL A 75 -4.90 -9.17 1.74
CA VAL A 75 -5.40 -8.00 0.99
C VAL A 75 -6.92 -7.92 1.17
N ASP A 76 -7.39 -6.97 1.99
CA ASP A 76 -8.81 -6.76 2.29
C ASP A 76 -9.27 -5.39 1.73
N GLY A 77 -10.07 -5.44 0.66
CA GLY A 77 -10.74 -4.28 0.09
C GLY A 77 -12.25 -4.37 0.30
N LYS A 78 -12.92 -3.24 0.57
CA LYS A 78 -14.40 -3.19 0.61
C LYS A 78 -15.05 -2.86 -0.74
N LYS A 79 -14.25 -2.54 -1.75
CA LYS A 79 -14.68 -2.34 -3.15
C LYS A 79 -13.84 -3.21 -4.10
N ASP A 80 -13.35 -2.63 -5.19
CA ASP A 80 -12.62 -3.36 -6.22
C ASP A 80 -11.16 -3.56 -5.79
N ILE A 81 -10.70 -4.80 -5.95
CA ILE A 81 -9.29 -5.17 -5.76
C ILE A 81 -8.73 -5.58 -7.11
N TYR A 82 -7.85 -4.74 -7.66
CA TYR A 82 -7.12 -5.03 -8.89
C TYR A 82 -5.74 -5.58 -8.57
N LEU A 83 -5.44 -6.76 -9.10
CA LEU A 83 -4.13 -7.39 -9.03
C LEU A 83 -3.55 -7.47 -10.44
N GLY A 84 -2.38 -6.83 -10.63
CA GLY A 84 -1.63 -6.87 -11.88
C GLY A 84 -0.99 -8.23 -12.15
N GLU A 85 -0.29 -8.31 -13.29
CA GLU A 85 0.39 -9.54 -13.70
C GLU A 85 1.44 -9.99 -12.67
N LYS A 86 1.45 -11.29 -12.34
CA LYS A 86 2.42 -11.92 -11.44
C LYS A 86 2.50 -11.30 -10.04
N VAL A 87 1.41 -10.69 -9.59
CA VAL A 87 1.26 -10.36 -8.16
C VAL A 87 1.18 -11.65 -7.36
N LYS A 88 1.83 -11.64 -6.19
CA LYS A 88 1.73 -12.71 -5.19
C LYS A 88 1.16 -12.12 -3.90
N VAL A 89 0.17 -12.82 -3.35
CA VAL A 89 -0.45 -12.56 -2.05
C VAL A 89 -0.39 -13.86 -1.26
#